data_AF-A0A523PCC3-F1
#
_entry.id   AF-A0A523PCC3-F1
#
_cell.length_a   1.000
_cell.length_b   1.000
_cell.length_c   1.000
_cell.angle_alpha   90.00
_cell.angle_beta   90.00
_cell.angle_gamma   90.00
#
_symmetry.space_group_name_H-M   'P 1'
#
loop_
_entity.id
_entity.type
_entity.pdbx_description
1 polymer ?
#
loop_
_entity_poly.entity_id
_entity_poly.type
_entity_poly.pdbx_seq_one_letter_code
_entity_poly.pdbx_strand_id
1 'polypeptide(L)'
;MRLSARTAVLGLLALGAAASVVALRGLGASGTPADDGRAPRTGLSSPELAEPGGSSSAIVSLPVAGGAARTALRPVPQLPPEPDVPRPDLARLRADGANEKAFYEAYCRLARESPGELTASARDRLLRPDLSDSEKIAMLRAVHVEGLPAFVDLFATALVELPDVAPRGLESIPSFAVRFLGELGPRDPRAREILERAIWPVAGAAAPAVRRRAAAYLGASISAVDIPRISALLAREPDAGVVEAALASIAANPRTAHRELHRDFGLPVPKVVSDAEDEG
;
A
#
# COMPACT_ATOMS: atom_id res chain seq x y z
N MET A 1 29.11 -32.15 -4.55
CA MET A 1 28.31 -31.49 -5.60
C MET A 1 27.26 -30.63 -4.91
N ARG A 2 27.40 -29.30 -4.90
CA ARG A 2 26.42 -28.38 -4.31
C ARG A 2 25.43 -28.00 -5.39
N LEU A 3 24.26 -28.63 -5.41
CA LEU A 3 23.13 -28.17 -6.22
C LEU A 3 22.73 -26.78 -5.72
N SER A 4 22.81 -25.80 -6.62
CA SER A 4 22.50 -24.40 -6.36
C SER A 4 21.01 -24.25 -6.06
N ALA A 5 20.65 -23.51 -5.01
CA ALA A 5 19.28 -23.16 -4.67
C ALA A 5 18.50 -22.53 -5.85
N ARG A 6 19.20 -21.99 -6.85
CA ARG A 6 18.63 -21.48 -8.11
C ARG A 6 17.97 -22.55 -8.98
N THR A 7 18.44 -23.80 -8.95
CA THR A 7 17.91 -24.88 -9.79
C THR A 7 16.61 -25.46 -9.22
N ALA A 8 16.42 -25.42 -7.90
CA ALA A 8 15.22 -25.92 -7.24
C ALA A 8 13.99 -25.03 -7.48
N VAL A 9 14.17 -23.71 -7.54
CA VAL A 9 13.07 -22.75 -7.81
C VAL A 9 12.60 -22.84 -9.27
N LEU A 10 13.52 -23.07 -10.21
CA LEU A 10 13.19 -23.29 -11.63
C LEU A 10 12.45 -24.63 -11.87
N GLY A 11 12.78 -25.68 -11.10
CA GLY A 11 12.08 -26.97 -11.18
C GLY A 11 10.63 -26.93 -10.68
N LEU A 12 10.33 -26.13 -9.65
CA LEU A 12 8.97 -26.00 -9.12
C LEU A 12 8.03 -25.25 -10.07
N LEU A 13 8.52 -24.27 -10.84
CA LEU A 13 7.72 -23.52 -11.82
C LEU A 13 7.37 -24.36 -13.06
N ALA A 14 8.24 -25.29 -13.47
CA ALA A 14 7.97 -26.21 -14.58
C ALA A 14 6.95 -27.31 -14.23
N LEU A 15 6.88 -27.75 -12.96
CA LEU A 15 5.88 -28.73 -12.51
C LEU A 15 4.56 -28.12 -12.02
N GLY A 16 4.57 -26.90 -11.46
CA GLY A 16 3.36 -26.24 -10.94
C GLY A 16 2.35 -25.84 -12.03
N ALA A 17 2.84 -25.48 -13.23
CA ALA A 17 1.99 -25.14 -14.37
C ALA A 17 1.33 -26.37 -15.02
N ALA A 18 1.89 -27.57 -14.83
CA ALA A 18 1.34 -28.82 -15.38
C ALA A 18 0.38 -29.53 -14.40
N ALA A 19 0.45 -29.25 -13.09
CA ALA A 19 -0.32 -29.96 -12.06
C ALA A 19 -1.66 -29.31 -11.66
N SER A 20 -1.97 -28.09 -12.15
CA SER A 20 -3.15 -27.34 -11.70
C SER A 20 -4.49 -27.75 -12.35
N VAL A 21 -4.56 -28.87 -13.07
CA VAL A 21 -5.83 -29.40 -13.63
C VAL A 21 -6.31 -30.67 -12.91
N VAL A 22 -5.49 -31.33 -12.09
CA VAL A 22 -5.91 -32.58 -11.42
C VAL A 22 -5.29 -32.69 -10.03
N ALA A 23 -6.02 -32.29 -8.98
CA ALA A 23 -6.05 -32.96 -7.66
C ALA A 23 -6.62 -32.03 -6.57
N LEU A 24 -7.95 -31.87 -6.55
CA LEU A 24 -8.70 -31.45 -5.35
C LEU A 24 -9.29 -32.73 -4.74
N ARG A 25 -8.51 -33.44 -3.91
CA ARG A 25 -8.96 -34.40 -2.90
C ARG A 25 -7.76 -35.04 -2.19
N GLY A 26 -7.64 -34.84 -0.88
CA GLY A 26 -6.74 -35.63 -0.03
C GLY A 26 -6.27 -34.89 1.21
N LEU A 27 -7.10 -34.89 2.26
CA LEU A 27 -6.69 -34.55 3.62
C LEU A 27 -5.58 -35.50 4.12
N GLY A 28 -4.67 -34.98 4.95
CA GLY A 28 -3.78 -35.79 5.79
C GLY A 28 -3.01 -34.93 6.78
N ALA A 29 -3.26 -35.15 8.08
CA ALA A 29 -2.81 -34.35 9.21
C ALA A 29 -1.37 -34.70 9.70
N SER A 30 -0.96 -33.99 10.78
CA SER A 30 0.24 -34.13 11.65
C SER A 30 1.43 -33.25 11.23
N GLY A 31 2.18 -32.60 12.12
CA GLY A 31 2.22 -32.48 13.57
C GLY A 31 3.39 -31.54 13.93
N THR A 32 3.26 -30.77 15.01
CA THR A 32 4.34 -29.93 15.59
C THR A 32 5.34 -30.81 16.37
N PRO A 33 6.58 -30.35 16.65
CA PRO A 33 6.80 -29.59 17.88
C PRO A 33 7.84 -28.45 17.79
N ALA A 34 7.87 -27.72 18.90
CA ALA A 34 8.63 -26.52 19.25
C ALA A 34 10.16 -26.67 19.16
N ASP A 35 10.83 -25.52 19.03
CA ASP A 35 12.22 -25.38 19.44
C ASP A 35 12.44 -24.02 20.12
N ASP A 36 13.02 -24.09 21.32
CA ASP A 36 13.39 -23.00 22.22
C ASP A 36 14.83 -22.55 21.91
N GLY A 37 15.02 -21.32 21.43
CA GLY A 37 16.33 -20.80 21.06
C GLY A 37 16.62 -19.43 21.64
N ARG A 38 17.27 -19.39 22.80
CA ARG A 38 17.65 -18.20 23.58
C ARG A 38 18.97 -17.57 23.09
N ALA A 39 18.91 -16.30 22.68
CA ALA A 39 19.91 -15.20 22.68
C ALA A 39 21.32 -15.41 22.03
N PRO A 40 21.92 -14.34 21.45
CA PRO A 40 22.71 -13.42 22.27
C PRO A 40 22.57 -11.92 21.93
N ARG A 41 22.83 -11.08 22.95
CA ARG A 41 23.01 -9.63 22.88
C ARG A 41 24.45 -9.29 22.46
N THR A 42 24.58 -8.44 21.44
CA THR A 42 25.76 -7.63 21.10
C THR A 42 25.18 -6.29 20.59
N GLY A 43 25.45 -5.10 21.13
CA GLY A 43 26.72 -4.55 21.60
C GLY A 43 27.42 -3.89 20.42
N LEU A 44 27.75 -2.58 20.55
CA LEU A 44 28.50 -1.70 19.61
C LEU A 44 27.62 -1.05 18.52
N SER A 45 27.69 0.24 18.16
CA SER A 45 28.46 1.42 18.60
C SER A 45 27.78 2.64 17.94
N SER A 46 27.70 3.78 18.63
CA SER A 46 27.27 5.06 18.04
C SER A 46 28.42 5.71 17.27
N PRO A 47 28.21 6.18 16.02
CA PRO A 47 29.08 7.17 15.41
C PRO A 47 28.49 8.58 15.54
N GLU A 48 29.19 9.36 16.37
CA GLU A 48 29.60 10.75 16.18
C GLU A 48 29.09 11.54 14.95
N LEU A 49 28.35 12.60 15.27
CA LEU A 49 28.36 13.95 14.72
C LEU A 49 29.22 14.22 13.47
N ALA A 50 28.54 14.61 12.39
CA ALA A 50 29.12 15.47 11.35
C ALA A 50 28.09 16.55 10.98
N GLU A 51 28.33 17.77 11.46
CA GLU A 51 27.66 18.97 10.95
C GLU A 51 28.34 19.43 9.66
N PRO A 52 27.57 19.70 8.59
CA PRO A 52 28.05 20.54 7.50
C PRO A 52 27.28 21.87 7.49
N GLY A 53 28.02 22.93 7.84
CA GLY A 53 28.25 24.05 6.92
C GLY A 53 27.04 24.89 6.51
N GLY A 54 26.96 26.10 7.07
CA GLY A 54 26.05 27.13 6.64
C GLY A 54 26.13 27.44 5.14
N SER A 55 24.96 27.55 4.51
CA SER A 55 24.79 28.23 3.23
C SER A 55 23.95 29.48 3.45
N SER A 56 24.65 30.60 3.49
CA SER A 56 24.13 31.96 3.49
C SER A 56 23.47 32.25 2.14
N SER A 57 22.16 32.11 2.04
CA SER A 57 21.40 32.56 0.87
C SER A 57 21.26 34.08 0.89
N ALA A 58 21.89 34.74 -0.07
CA ALA A 58 21.77 36.16 -0.34
C ALA A 58 20.31 36.53 -0.66
N ILE A 59 19.77 37.50 0.06
CA ILE A 59 18.47 38.12 -0.21
C ILE A 59 18.68 39.08 -1.39
N VAL A 60 18.22 38.68 -2.58
CA VAL A 60 18.13 39.56 -3.75
C VAL A 60 16.87 40.41 -3.60
N SER A 61 17.04 41.65 -3.14
CA SER A 61 15.99 42.67 -3.15
C SER A 61 15.78 43.17 -4.59
N LEU A 62 14.64 42.83 -5.19
CA LEU A 62 14.19 43.45 -6.44
C LEU A 62 13.50 44.80 -6.13
N PRO A 63 13.85 45.89 -6.84
CA PRO A 63 13.16 47.16 -6.70
C PRO A 63 11.76 47.07 -7.33
N VAL A 64 10.72 47.14 -6.50
CA VAL A 64 9.33 47.31 -6.94
C VAL A 64 9.14 48.77 -7.33
N ALA A 65 9.12 49.03 -8.64
CA ALA A 65 8.74 50.33 -9.18
C ALA A 65 7.25 50.58 -8.92
N GLY A 66 6.97 51.56 -8.08
CA GLY A 66 5.63 52.02 -7.75
C GLY A 66 4.93 52.65 -8.95
N GLY A 67 3.83 52.05 -9.37
CA GLY A 67 2.82 52.62 -10.26
C GLY A 67 1.45 52.46 -9.62
N ALA A 68 1.07 53.42 -8.79
CA ALA A 68 -0.20 53.41 -8.05
C ALA A 68 -1.38 53.74 -8.97
N ALA A 69 -1.91 52.73 -9.68
CA ALA A 69 -3.28 52.77 -10.18
C ALA A 69 -4.19 52.25 -9.05
N ARG A 70 -4.75 53.18 -8.25
CA ARG A 70 -5.77 52.88 -7.25
C ARG A 70 -7.07 52.49 -7.97
N THR A 71 -7.17 51.24 -8.39
CA THR A 71 -8.44 50.66 -8.80
C THR A 71 -9.34 50.64 -7.58
N ALA A 72 -10.39 51.45 -7.58
CA ALA A 72 -11.41 51.44 -6.53
C ALA A 72 -11.98 50.01 -6.45
N LEU A 73 -11.60 49.28 -5.40
CA LEU A 73 -12.10 47.95 -5.11
C LEU A 73 -13.63 48.05 -4.99
N ARG A 74 -14.33 47.50 -5.99
CA ARG A 74 -15.78 47.31 -5.94
C ARG A 74 -16.08 46.55 -4.64
N PRO A 75 -17.02 47.01 -3.80
CA PRO A 75 -17.38 46.27 -2.60
C PRO A 75 -17.81 44.87 -3.02
N VAL A 76 -17.05 43.87 -2.58
CA VAL A 76 -17.38 42.46 -2.80
C VAL A 76 -18.72 42.24 -2.11
N PRO A 77 -19.78 41.83 -2.83
CA PRO A 77 -21.05 41.50 -2.21
C PRO A 77 -20.77 40.47 -1.12
N GLN A 78 -21.09 40.78 0.13
CA GLN A 78 -20.98 39.80 1.21
C GLN A 78 -21.90 38.65 0.84
N LEU A 79 -21.32 37.47 0.61
CA LEU A 79 -22.13 36.26 0.45
C LEU A 79 -22.98 36.12 1.73
N PRO A 80 -24.26 35.76 1.61
CA PRO A 80 -25.09 35.49 2.77
C PRO A 80 -24.38 34.46 3.66
N PRO A 81 -24.44 34.63 5.00
CA PRO A 81 -23.80 33.69 5.92
C PRO A 81 -24.30 32.29 5.60
N GLU A 82 -23.37 31.36 5.37
CA GLU A 82 -23.73 29.97 5.11
C GLU A 82 -24.52 29.43 6.30
N PRO A 83 -25.61 28.68 6.06
CA PRO A 83 -26.40 28.09 7.12
C PRO A 83 -25.50 27.21 7.99
N ASP A 84 -25.61 27.37 9.32
CA ASP A 84 -24.86 26.58 10.29
C ASP A 84 -25.36 25.14 10.27
N VAL A 85 -24.73 24.30 9.44
CA VAL A 85 -25.04 22.87 9.35
C VAL A 85 -24.44 22.19 10.57
N PRO A 86 -25.24 21.48 11.39
CA PRO A 86 -24.72 20.82 12.57
C PRO A 86 -23.70 19.74 12.21
N ARG A 87 -22.52 19.83 12.83
CA ARG A 87 -21.42 18.89 12.65
C ARG A 87 -21.85 17.44 12.93
N PRO A 88 -21.28 16.45 12.23
CA PRO A 88 -21.53 15.04 12.52
C PRO A 88 -21.17 14.68 13.96
N ASP A 89 -22.16 14.20 14.73
CA ASP A 89 -21.95 13.66 16.07
C ASP A 89 -21.44 12.21 16.01
N LEU A 90 -20.12 12.07 15.88
CA LEU A 90 -19.45 10.77 15.84
C LEU A 90 -19.53 10.01 17.16
N ALA A 91 -19.67 10.71 18.29
CA ALA A 91 -19.80 10.06 19.60
C ALA A 91 -21.14 9.33 19.70
N ARG A 92 -22.21 9.95 19.21
CA ARG A 92 -23.52 9.32 19.10
C ARG A 92 -23.51 8.11 18.17
N LEU A 93 -22.87 8.21 17.00
CA LEU A 93 -22.75 7.05 16.10
C LEU A 93 -22.08 5.85 16.76
N ARG A 94 -21.06 6.07 17.60
CA ARG A 94 -20.43 5.00 18.38
C ARG A 94 -21.39 4.42 19.42
N ALA A 95 -22.09 5.28 20.17
CA ALA A 95 -23.06 4.85 21.18
C ALA A 95 -24.20 4.02 20.58
N ASP A 96 -24.62 4.37 19.36
CA ASP A 96 -25.68 3.69 18.62
C ASP A 96 -25.20 2.40 17.91
N GLY A 97 -23.90 2.06 18.00
CA GLY A 97 -23.35 0.87 17.33
C GLY A 97 -23.39 0.96 15.80
N ALA A 98 -23.16 2.15 15.25
CA ALA A 98 -23.22 2.40 13.81
C ALA A 98 -22.26 1.51 13.01
N ASN A 99 -22.63 1.23 11.76
CA ASN A 99 -21.81 0.44 10.84
C ASN A 99 -20.80 1.30 10.05
N GLU A 100 -19.89 0.67 9.29
CA GLU A 100 -18.90 1.36 8.44
C GLU A 100 -19.54 2.43 7.54
N LYS A 101 -20.71 2.13 6.94
CA LYS A 101 -21.38 3.05 6.02
C LYS A 101 -21.80 4.36 6.70
N ALA A 102 -22.38 4.29 7.89
CA ALA A 102 -22.78 5.47 8.65
C ALA A 102 -21.58 6.31 9.09
N PHE A 103 -20.49 5.67 9.52
CA PHE A 103 -19.24 6.38 9.81
C PHE A 103 -18.66 7.03 8.55
N TYR A 104 -18.68 6.32 7.41
CA TYR A 104 -18.14 6.81 6.16
C TYR A 104 -18.88 8.07 5.68
N GLU A 105 -20.22 8.06 5.71
CA GLU A 105 -21.05 9.22 5.37
C GLU A 105 -20.75 10.41 6.29
N ALA A 106 -20.57 10.15 7.59
CA ALA A 106 -20.22 11.19 8.56
C ALA A 106 -18.82 11.78 8.31
N TYR A 107 -17.82 10.94 8.00
CA TYR A 107 -16.47 11.40 7.68
C TYR A 107 -16.40 12.13 6.33
N CYS A 108 -17.14 11.70 5.31
CA CYS A 108 -17.26 12.45 4.04
C CYS A 108 -17.86 13.84 4.28
N ARG A 109 -18.90 13.94 5.12
CA ARG A 109 -19.45 15.25 5.49
C ARG A 109 -18.42 16.11 6.20
N LEU A 110 -17.72 15.57 7.20
CA LEU A 110 -16.67 16.28 7.93
C LEU A 110 -15.53 16.75 7.01
N ALA A 111 -15.13 15.92 6.03
CA ALA A 111 -14.10 16.24 5.06
C ALA A 111 -14.49 17.43 4.16
N ARG A 112 -15.77 17.55 3.79
CA ARG A 112 -16.28 18.65 2.95
C ARG A 112 -16.45 19.94 3.74
N GLU A 113 -16.95 19.84 4.97
CA GLU A 113 -17.20 21.00 5.84
C GLU A 113 -15.90 21.54 6.45
N SER A 114 -14.94 20.68 6.74
CA SER A 114 -13.71 21.03 7.47
C SER A 114 -12.55 20.10 7.11
N PRO A 115 -12.01 20.17 5.87
CA PRO A 115 -10.97 19.25 5.38
C PRO A 115 -9.71 19.25 6.23
N GLY A 116 -9.33 20.42 6.76
CA GLY A 116 -8.18 20.55 7.67
C GLY A 116 -8.37 19.84 9.01
N GLU A 117 -9.60 19.79 9.53
CA GLU A 117 -9.90 19.13 10.82
C GLU A 117 -9.77 17.61 10.72
N LEU A 118 -10.32 17.02 9.64
CA LEU A 118 -10.18 15.58 9.41
C LEU A 118 -8.71 15.22 9.17
N THR A 119 -7.99 15.98 8.34
CA THR A 119 -6.57 15.72 8.06
C THR A 119 -5.71 15.79 9.33
N ALA A 120 -5.91 16.83 10.15
CA ALA A 120 -5.14 17.02 11.39
C ALA A 120 -5.40 15.93 12.43
N SER A 121 -6.64 15.45 12.54
CA SER A 121 -7.04 14.48 13.56
C SER A 121 -7.00 13.01 13.11
N ALA A 122 -6.92 12.74 11.80
CA ALA A 122 -7.02 11.38 11.26
C ALA A 122 -5.90 10.47 11.78
N ARG A 123 -4.67 10.96 11.90
CA ARG A 123 -3.54 10.15 12.39
C ARG A 123 -3.77 9.73 13.84
N ASP A 124 -4.07 10.69 14.72
CA ASP A 124 -4.31 10.42 16.13
C ASP A 124 -5.49 9.46 16.32
N ARG A 125 -6.56 9.67 15.56
CA ARG A 125 -7.74 8.79 15.57
C ARG A 125 -7.43 7.39 15.05
N LEU A 126 -6.63 7.26 14.01
CA LEU A 126 -6.28 5.96 13.44
C LEU A 126 -5.60 5.04 14.47
N LEU A 127 -4.74 5.62 15.31
CA LEU A 127 -3.96 4.91 16.32
C LEU A 127 -4.70 4.71 17.65
N ARG A 128 -5.88 5.32 17.81
CA ARG A 128 -6.68 5.16 19.02
C ARG A 128 -7.18 3.71 19.18
N PRO A 129 -6.94 3.05 20.32
CA PRO A 129 -7.37 1.68 20.53
C PRO A 129 -8.88 1.55 20.77
N ASP A 130 -9.56 2.64 21.15
CA ASP A 130 -10.99 2.66 21.43
C ASP A 130 -11.88 2.81 20.19
N LEU A 131 -11.29 3.12 19.02
CA LEU A 131 -12.02 3.18 17.76
C LEU A 131 -12.11 1.79 17.13
N SER A 132 -13.31 1.44 16.66
CA SER A 132 -13.55 0.18 15.94
C SER A 132 -12.85 0.16 14.57
N ASP A 133 -12.56 -1.04 14.07
CA ASP A 133 -11.96 -1.20 12.73
C ASP A 133 -12.85 -0.62 11.64
N SER A 134 -14.18 -0.78 11.76
CA SER A 134 -15.14 -0.18 10.84
C SER A 134 -15.08 1.34 10.82
N GLU A 135 -14.91 2.00 11.98
CA GLU A 135 -14.75 3.46 12.04
C GLU A 135 -13.42 3.90 11.40
N LYS A 136 -12.33 3.16 11.65
CA LYS A 136 -11.00 3.45 11.07
C LYS A 136 -10.99 3.27 9.56
N ILE A 137 -11.56 2.18 9.04
CA ILE A 137 -11.69 1.92 7.59
C ILE A 137 -12.57 2.99 6.94
N ALA A 138 -13.70 3.34 7.57
CA ALA A 138 -14.58 4.39 7.09
C ALA A 138 -13.85 5.75 6.98
N MET A 139 -13.06 6.10 7.98
CA MET A 139 -12.23 7.31 7.98
C MET A 139 -11.19 7.27 6.85
N LEU A 140 -10.42 6.18 6.72
CA LEU A 140 -9.43 6.01 5.65
C LEU A 140 -10.07 6.07 4.25
N ARG A 141 -11.27 5.51 4.09
CA ARG A 141 -12.02 5.59 2.84
C ARG A 141 -12.45 7.03 2.54
N ALA A 142 -12.95 7.76 3.54
CA ALA A 142 -13.38 9.14 3.37
C ALA A 142 -12.22 10.08 3.01
N VAL A 143 -11.07 9.98 3.69
CA VAL A 143 -9.90 10.82 3.37
C VAL A 143 -9.40 10.58 1.94
N HIS A 144 -9.51 9.35 1.45
CA HIS A 144 -9.17 9.02 0.07
C HIS A 144 -10.19 9.59 -0.92
N VAL A 145 -11.48 9.30 -0.74
CA VAL A 145 -12.54 9.67 -1.70
C VAL A 145 -12.63 11.18 -1.85
N GLU A 146 -12.45 11.91 -0.76
CA GLU A 146 -12.49 13.37 -0.76
C GLU A 146 -11.14 14.01 -1.15
N GLY A 147 -10.14 13.19 -1.49
CA GLY A 147 -8.84 13.64 -2.00
C GLY A 147 -8.04 14.49 -1.02
N LEU A 148 -8.18 14.23 0.28
CA LEU A 148 -7.51 15.03 1.30
C LEU A 148 -5.99 14.84 1.23
N PRO A 149 -5.19 15.91 1.47
CA PRO A 149 -3.75 15.81 1.48
C PRO A 149 -3.26 14.79 2.53
N ALA A 150 -2.07 14.21 2.30
CA ALA A 150 -1.45 13.23 3.19
C ALA A 150 -2.20 11.90 3.39
N PHE A 151 -3.26 11.61 2.60
CA PHE A 151 -3.96 10.32 2.68
C PHE A 151 -3.01 9.12 2.53
N VAL A 152 -2.04 9.19 1.61
CA VAL A 152 -1.04 8.14 1.37
C VAL A 152 -0.22 7.82 2.63
N ASP A 153 0.17 8.83 3.42
CA ASP A 153 0.92 8.63 4.66
C ASP A 153 0.03 8.05 5.79
N LEU A 154 -1.28 8.34 5.79
CA LEU A 154 -2.23 7.70 6.69
C LEU A 154 -2.37 6.20 6.37
N PHE A 155 -2.41 5.82 5.09
CA PHE A 155 -2.41 4.42 4.68
C PHE A 155 -1.08 3.71 5.00
N ALA A 156 0.05 4.40 4.88
CA ALA A 156 1.35 3.87 5.32
C ALA A 156 1.35 3.59 6.82
N THR A 157 0.81 4.52 7.62
CA THR A 157 0.66 4.37 9.07
C THR A 157 -0.25 3.18 9.39
N ALA A 158 -1.40 3.08 8.73
CA ALA A 158 -2.36 1.99 8.89
C ALA A 158 -1.74 0.61 8.58
N LEU A 159 -0.85 0.56 7.58
CA LEU A 159 -0.20 -0.67 7.15
C LEU A 159 0.88 -1.16 8.13
N VAL A 160 1.62 -0.23 8.73
CA VAL A 160 2.82 -0.55 9.53
C VAL A 160 2.53 -0.58 11.03
N GLU A 161 1.70 0.33 11.53
CA GLU A 161 1.52 0.54 12.97
C GLU A 161 0.32 -0.22 13.55
N LEU A 162 -0.63 -0.66 12.71
CA LEU A 162 -1.81 -1.37 13.18
C LEU A 162 -1.67 -2.89 13.06
N PRO A 163 -2.20 -3.65 14.04
CA PRO A 163 -2.13 -5.11 14.00
C PRO A 163 -2.98 -5.67 12.86
N ASP A 164 -2.51 -6.73 12.22
CA ASP A 164 -3.27 -7.49 11.22
C ASP A 164 -4.23 -8.46 11.91
N VAL A 165 -5.24 -7.89 12.58
CA VAL A 165 -6.31 -8.64 13.26
C VAL A 165 -7.64 -8.16 12.68
N ALA A 166 -8.50 -9.11 12.31
CA ALA A 166 -9.87 -8.82 11.93
C ALA A 166 -10.81 -9.87 12.50
N PRO A 167 -12.04 -9.49 12.90
CA PRO A 167 -13.10 -10.46 13.15
C PRO A 167 -13.35 -11.33 11.92
N ARG A 168 -13.83 -12.58 12.13
CA ARG A 168 -14.09 -13.52 11.03
C ARG A 168 -15.00 -12.89 9.97
N GLY A 169 -14.54 -12.90 8.72
CA GLY A 169 -15.29 -12.40 7.57
C GLY A 169 -15.18 -10.89 7.32
N LEU A 170 -14.42 -10.15 8.13
CA LEU A 170 -14.14 -8.73 7.92
C LEU A 170 -12.72 -8.51 7.39
N GLU A 171 -12.53 -7.41 6.67
CA GLU A 171 -11.22 -6.96 6.20
C GLU A 171 -10.45 -6.30 7.35
N SER A 172 -9.19 -6.67 7.57
CA SER A 172 -8.32 -6.00 8.53
C SER A 172 -7.86 -4.63 7.99
N ILE A 173 -7.50 -3.71 8.87
CA ILE A 173 -7.04 -2.39 8.46
C ILE A 173 -5.76 -2.45 7.61
N PRO A 174 -4.71 -3.24 7.97
CA PRO A 174 -3.55 -3.40 7.09
C PRO A 174 -3.90 -4.01 5.73
N SER A 175 -4.81 -5.00 5.70
CA SER A 175 -5.30 -5.59 4.46
C SER A 175 -5.99 -4.58 3.55
N PHE A 176 -6.84 -3.73 4.13
CA PHE A 176 -7.50 -2.63 3.44
C PHE A 176 -6.48 -1.63 2.89
N ALA A 177 -5.47 -1.26 3.70
CA ALA A 177 -4.42 -0.33 3.30
C ALA A 177 -3.56 -0.87 2.15
N VAL A 178 -3.20 -2.16 2.17
CA VAL A 178 -2.46 -2.79 1.05
C VAL A 178 -3.27 -2.75 -0.24
N ARG A 179 -4.54 -3.14 -0.19
CA ARG A 179 -5.40 -3.11 -1.37
C ARG A 179 -5.46 -1.71 -1.96
N PHE A 180 -5.69 -0.73 -1.09
CA PHE A 180 -5.76 0.67 -1.49
C PHE A 180 -4.46 1.17 -2.14
N LEU A 181 -3.33 0.98 -1.47
CA LEU A 181 -2.01 1.38 -1.99
C LEU A 181 -1.67 0.63 -3.29
N GLY A 182 -2.11 -0.62 -3.42
CA GLY A 182 -1.95 -1.44 -4.62
C GLY A 182 -2.71 -0.90 -5.83
N GLU A 183 -3.95 -0.47 -5.62
CA GLU A 183 -4.78 0.17 -6.66
C GLU A 183 -4.19 1.54 -7.08
N LEU A 184 -3.53 2.24 -6.14
CA LEU A 184 -2.94 3.56 -6.37
C LEU A 184 -1.51 3.51 -6.96
N GLY A 185 -0.72 2.48 -6.64
CA GLY A 185 0.70 2.33 -6.99
C GLY A 185 1.07 2.47 -8.49
N PRO A 186 0.20 2.17 -9.46
CA PRO A 186 0.46 2.50 -10.87
C PRO A 186 0.56 4.02 -11.15
N ARG A 187 -0.11 4.85 -10.34
CA ARG A 187 -0.25 6.29 -10.55
C ARG A 187 0.55 7.13 -9.54
N ASP A 188 0.90 6.55 -8.40
CA ASP A 188 1.58 7.24 -7.31
C ASP A 188 2.88 6.49 -6.92
N PRO A 189 4.07 7.07 -7.22
CA PRO A 189 5.35 6.50 -6.80
C PRO A 189 5.48 6.31 -5.29
N ARG A 190 4.87 7.20 -4.49
CA ARG A 190 4.94 7.13 -3.03
C ARG A 190 4.18 5.92 -2.51
N ALA A 191 3.01 5.63 -3.08
CA ALA A 191 2.24 4.43 -2.75
C ALA A 191 3.02 3.15 -3.07
N ARG A 192 3.71 3.12 -4.21
CA ARG A 192 4.61 2.02 -4.59
C ARG A 192 5.74 1.84 -3.57
N GLU A 193 6.46 2.90 -3.22
CA GLU A 193 7.52 2.85 -2.20
C GLU A 193 7.03 2.31 -0.86
N ILE A 194 5.80 2.64 -0.44
CA ILE A 194 5.21 2.12 0.79
C ILE A 194 4.97 0.61 0.69
N LEU A 195 4.43 0.12 -0.43
CA LEU A 195 4.24 -1.32 -0.66
C LEU A 195 5.58 -2.06 -0.66
N GLU A 196 6.61 -1.53 -1.31
CA GLU A 196 7.94 -2.14 -1.33
C GLU A 196 8.52 -2.25 0.08
N ARG A 197 8.41 -1.19 0.89
CA ARG A 197 8.84 -1.23 2.30
C ARG A 197 8.05 -2.22 3.14
N ALA A 198 6.78 -2.45 2.83
CA ALA A 198 5.96 -3.46 3.50
C ALA A 198 6.38 -4.89 3.11
N ILE A 199 6.80 -5.12 1.86
CA ILE A 199 7.25 -6.44 1.38
C ILE A 199 8.65 -6.78 1.92
N TRP A 200 9.60 -5.85 1.81
CA TRP A 200 11.01 -6.04 2.16
C TRP A 200 11.39 -5.16 3.37
N PRO A 201 10.94 -5.51 4.59
CA PRO A 201 11.17 -4.69 5.76
C PRO A 201 12.66 -4.66 6.14
N VAL A 202 13.17 -3.47 6.45
CA VAL A 202 14.48 -3.27 7.08
C VAL A 202 14.41 -3.52 8.60
N ALA A 203 13.23 -3.31 9.21
CA ALA A 203 12.88 -3.68 10.59
C ALA A 203 11.34 -3.68 10.76
N GLY A 204 10.78 -4.54 11.61
CA GLY A 204 9.34 -4.56 11.93
C GLY A 204 8.47 -5.03 10.77
N ALA A 205 8.57 -6.32 10.41
CA ALA A 205 7.87 -6.88 9.26
C ALA A 205 6.35 -6.83 9.40
N ALA A 206 5.66 -6.38 8.35
CA ALA A 206 4.23 -6.60 8.20
C ALA A 206 3.91 -8.09 8.30
N ALA A 207 2.69 -8.43 8.73
CA ALA A 207 2.26 -9.82 8.83
C ALA A 207 2.45 -10.57 7.50
N PRO A 208 2.82 -11.87 7.50
CA PRO A 208 3.10 -12.60 6.26
C PRO A 208 1.98 -12.53 5.22
N ALA A 209 0.71 -12.57 5.64
CA ALA A 209 -0.43 -12.45 4.73
C ALA A 209 -0.48 -11.08 4.02
N VAL A 210 -0.20 -10.01 4.76
CA VAL A 210 -0.12 -8.63 4.25
C VAL A 210 1.04 -8.48 3.27
N ARG A 211 2.22 -9.03 3.58
CA ARG A 211 3.40 -9.04 2.70
C ARG A 211 3.10 -9.72 1.36
N ARG A 212 2.49 -10.91 1.40
CA ARG A 212 2.09 -11.66 0.20
C ARG A 212 1.12 -10.86 -0.66
N ARG A 213 0.12 -10.23 -0.04
CA ARG A 213 -0.85 -9.39 -0.75
C ARG A 213 -0.19 -8.16 -1.37
N ALA A 214 0.71 -7.48 -0.65
CA ALA A 214 1.45 -6.34 -1.17
C ALA A 214 2.32 -6.74 -2.38
N ALA A 215 2.96 -7.90 -2.31
CA ALA A 215 3.77 -8.44 -3.40
C ALA A 215 2.93 -8.78 -4.65
N ALA A 216 1.73 -9.33 -4.47
CA ALA A 216 0.78 -9.52 -5.57
C ALA A 216 0.39 -8.19 -6.24
N TYR A 217 0.04 -7.16 -5.46
CA TYR A 217 -0.29 -5.84 -6.01
C TYR A 217 0.88 -5.17 -6.71
N LEU A 218 2.10 -5.29 -6.16
CA LEU A 218 3.30 -4.79 -6.82
C LEU A 218 3.53 -5.52 -8.16
N GLY A 219 3.37 -6.85 -8.18
CA GLY A 219 3.48 -7.66 -9.39
C GLY A 219 2.45 -7.28 -10.46
N ALA A 220 1.21 -7.00 -10.05
CA ALA A 220 0.13 -6.58 -10.96
C ALA A 220 0.31 -5.16 -11.53
N SER A 221 1.13 -4.32 -10.87
CA SER A 221 1.35 -2.92 -11.25
C SER A 221 2.75 -2.62 -11.79
N ILE A 222 3.62 -3.64 -11.84
CA ILE A 222 5.01 -3.47 -12.27
C ILE A 222 5.11 -3.00 -13.73
N SER A 223 6.06 -2.13 -14.01
CA SER A 223 6.44 -1.76 -15.37
C SER A 223 7.53 -2.71 -15.91
N ALA A 224 7.65 -2.86 -17.23
CA ALA A 224 8.71 -3.66 -17.84
C ALA A 224 10.12 -3.23 -17.36
N VAL A 225 10.34 -1.92 -17.26
CA VAL A 225 11.61 -1.32 -16.77
C VAL A 225 11.94 -1.74 -15.34
N ASP A 226 10.94 -1.98 -14.50
CA ASP A 226 11.13 -2.37 -13.10
C ASP A 226 11.34 -3.89 -12.93
N ILE A 227 11.05 -4.72 -13.93
CA ILE A 227 11.12 -6.19 -13.82
C ILE A 227 12.50 -6.65 -13.34
N PRO A 228 13.64 -6.24 -13.92
CA PRO A 228 14.94 -6.75 -13.48
C PRO A 228 15.25 -6.43 -12.02
N ARG A 229 14.85 -5.24 -11.54
CA ARG A 229 15.05 -4.82 -10.15
C ARG A 229 14.20 -5.68 -9.20
N ILE A 230 12.91 -5.81 -9.48
CA ILE A 230 12.00 -6.61 -8.64
C ILE A 230 12.39 -8.09 -8.67
N SER A 231 12.82 -8.60 -9.82
CA SER A 231 13.35 -9.96 -9.99
C SER A 231 14.54 -10.23 -9.06
N ALA A 232 15.49 -9.29 -8.99
CA ALA A 232 16.65 -9.40 -8.11
C ALA A 232 16.27 -9.35 -6.61
N LEU A 233 15.23 -8.60 -6.24
CA LEU A 233 14.69 -8.57 -4.89
C LEU A 233 13.99 -9.88 -4.52
N LEU A 234 13.12 -10.40 -5.40
CA LEU A 234 12.42 -11.67 -5.20
C LEU A 234 13.39 -12.86 -5.09
N ALA A 235 14.50 -12.85 -5.85
CA ALA A 235 15.52 -13.89 -5.75
C ALA A 235 16.23 -13.95 -4.38
N ARG A 236 16.10 -12.92 -3.55
CA ARG A 236 16.65 -12.83 -2.19
C ARG A 236 15.59 -12.96 -1.10
N GLU A 237 14.32 -13.05 -1.47
CA GLU A 237 13.20 -13.11 -0.53
C GLU A 237 13.09 -14.52 0.09
N PRO A 238 13.18 -14.64 1.43
CA PRO A 238 13.07 -15.94 2.09
C PRO A 238 11.63 -16.49 2.15
N ASP A 239 10.60 -15.65 2.10
CA ASP A 239 9.21 -16.10 2.12
C ASP A 239 8.76 -16.55 0.72
N ALA A 240 8.71 -17.86 0.51
CA ALA A 240 8.28 -18.45 -0.77
C ALA A 240 6.88 -17.99 -1.21
N GLY A 241 5.96 -17.75 -0.25
CA GLY A 241 4.62 -17.28 -0.58
C GLY A 241 4.58 -15.83 -1.05
N VAL A 242 5.56 -15.01 -0.66
CA VAL A 242 5.74 -13.63 -1.20
C VAL A 242 6.21 -13.72 -2.64
N VAL A 243 7.19 -14.59 -2.92
CA VAL A 243 7.72 -14.83 -4.26
C VAL A 243 6.63 -15.35 -5.20
N GLU A 244 5.89 -16.38 -4.78
CA GLU A 244 4.80 -16.97 -5.57
C GLU A 244 3.70 -15.94 -5.89
N ALA A 245 3.27 -15.16 -4.90
CA ALA A 245 2.25 -14.13 -5.09
C ALA A 245 2.69 -13.06 -6.10
N ALA A 246 3.93 -12.57 -6.01
CA ALA A 246 4.46 -11.60 -6.95
C ALA A 246 4.54 -12.18 -8.38
N LEU A 247 5.13 -13.36 -8.54
CA LEU A 247 5.31 -13.97 -9.86
C LEU A 247 3.97 -14.31 -10.53
N ALA A 248 3.00 -14.82 -9.76
CA ALA A 248 1.65 -15.09 -10.28
C ALA A 248 0.99 -13.82 -10.81
N SER A 249 1.07 -12.71 -10.08
CA SER A 249 0.51 -11.43 -10.53
C SER A 249 1.27 -10.81 -11.71
N ILE A 250 2.60 -10.95 -11.76
CA ILE A 250 3.42 -10.50 -12.90
C ILE A 250 3.04 -11.28 -14.17
N ALA A 251 2.86 -12.60 -14.06
CA ALA A 251 2.46 -13.45 -15.18
C ALA A 251 1.04 -13.15 -15.69
N ALA A 252 0.13 -12.76 -14.79
CA ALA A 252 -1.24 -12.37 -15.13
C ALA A 252 -1.36 -10.92 -15.65
N ASN A 253 -0.31 -10.10 -15.57
CA ASN A 253 -0.38 -8.69 -15.96
C ASN A 253 -0.23 -8.54 -17.48
N PRO A 254 -1.29 -8.07 -18.20
CA PRO A 254 -1.29 -7.98 -19.66
C PRO A 254 -0.32 -6.91 -20.19
N ARG A 255 0.12 -5.96 -19.36
CA ARG A 255 1.07 -4.92 -19.76
C ARG A 255 2.52 -5.39 -19.70
N THR A 256 2.82 -6.41 -18.91
CA THR A 256 4.12 -7.10 -18.87
C THR A 256 4.16 -8.35 -19.72
N ALA A 257 3.02 -8.84 -20.19
CA ALA A 257 2.93 -9.95 -21.11
C ALA A 257 3.57 -9.60 -22.47
N HIS A 258 4.84 -10.01 -22.67
CA HIS A 258 5.14 -11.16 -23.56
C HIS A 258 6.60 -11.29 -24.01
N ARG A 259 7.53 -10.36 -23.73
CA ARG A 259 8.92 -10.48 -24.27
C ARG A 259 10.05 -10.60 -23.25
N GLU A 260 9.96 -9.99 -22.07
CA GLU A 260 11.13 -9.91 -21.17
C GLU A 260 11.16 -11.02 -20.11
N LEU A 261 10.02 -11.42 -19.54
CA LEU A 261 9.96 -12.49 -18.54
C LEU A 261 10.42 -13.86 -19.07
N HIS A 262 10.19 -14.14 -20.35
CA HIS A 262 10.63 -15.38 -20.99
C HIS A 262 12.15 -15.48 -21.12
N ARG A 263 12.82 -14.35 -21.32
CA ARG A 263 14.27 -14.30 -21.50
C ARG A 263 15.00 -14.52 -20.19
N ASP A 264 14.53 -13.90 -19.11
CA ASP A 264 15.28 -13.85 -17.84
C ASP A 264 14.96 -15.03 -16.90
N PHE A 265 13.78 -15.65 -17.02
CA PHE A 265 13.32 -16.72 -16.12
C PHE A 265 13.07 -18.08 -16.79
N GLY A 266 13.22 -18.18 -18.12
CA GLY A 266 13.02 -19.45 -18.84
C GLY A 266 11.59 -20.01 -18.74
N LEU A 267 10.60 -19.16 -18.46
CA LEU A 267 9.19 -19.56 -18.41
C LEU A 267 8.69 -19.88 -19.83
N PRO A 268 7.84 -20.91 -20.03
CA PRO A 268 7.29 -21.23 -21.34
C PRO A 268 6.42 -20.07 -21.85
N VAL A 269 6.61 -19.69 -23.12
CA VAL A 269 5.77 -18.69 -23.81
C VAL A 269 4.35 -19.25 -23.92
N PRO A 270 3.32 -18.61 -23.34
CA PRO A 270 1.95 -18.99 -23.65
C PRO A 270 1.78 -18.80 -25.16
N LYS A 271 1.49 -19.88 -25.88
CA LYS A 271 1.06 -19.77 -27.26
C LYS A 271 -0.22 -18.94 -27.21
N VAL A 272 -0.14 -17.68 -27.62
CA VAL A 272 -1.31 -16.86 -27.90
C VAL A 272 -2.00 -17.60 -29.04
N VAL A 273 -3.06 -18.33 -28.70
CA VAL A 273 -3.93 -18.96 -29.69
C VAL A 273 -4.61 -17.80 -30.38
N SER A 274 -4.11 -17.43 -31.55
CA SER A 274 -4.72 -16.45 -32.43
C SER A 274 -5.98 -17.09 -33.02
N ASP A 275 -7.07 -17.08 -32.26
CA ASP A 275 -8.41 -17.33 -32.79
C ASP A 275 -8.87 -16.06 -33.52
N ALA A 276 -8.26 -15.83 -34.67
CA ALA A 276 -8.72 -14.86 -35.64
C ALA A 276 -8.23 -15.36 -37.00
N GLU A 277 -9.00 -16.26 -37.61
CA GLU A 277 -9.31 -16.26 -39.03
C GLU A 277 -10.23 -17.44 -39.37
N ASP A 278 -11.13 -17.17 -40.32
CA ASP A 278 -12.08 -18.05 -40.99
C ASP A 278 -13.35 -18.46 -40.23
N GLU A 279 -14.40 -17.66 -40.36
CA GLU A 279 -15.58 -18.13 -41.12
C GLU A 279 -16.10 -16.99 -42.01
N GLY A 280 -16.06 -17.23 -43.32
CA GLY A 280 -16.71 -16.43 -44.36
C GLY A 280 -18.13 -16.91 -44.67
#